data_AF-A0A840W2A1-F1
#
_entry.id   AF-A0A840W2A1-F1
#
_cell.length_a   1.000
_cell.length_b   1.000
_cell.length_c   1.000
_cell.angle_alpha   90.00
_cell.angle_beta   90.00
_cell.angle_gamma   90.00
#
_symmetry.space_group_name_H-M   'P 1'
#
loop_
_entity.id
_entity.type
_entity.pdbx_description
1 polymer ?
#
loop_
_entity_poly.entity_id
_entity_poly.type
_entity_poly.pdbx_seq_one_letter_code
_entity_poly.pdbx_strand_id
1 'polypeptide(L)' 'MKDTKVPRSPRLRQRAVEAYTLYSEGVHVDVIARTFEVAQSTAYAWIDQGRALVALEKQHPGITGLVPGGHETEVVS' A
#
# COMPACT_ATOMS: atom_id res chain seq x y z
N MET A 1 18.21 13.83 6.97
CA MET A 1 17.49 12.55 7.05
C MET A 1 16.07 12.83 6.58
N LYS A 2 15.59 12.18 5.52
CA LYS A 2 14.20 12.38 5.06
C LYS A 2 13.34 11.37 5.82
N ASP A 3 12.56 11.85 6.79
CA ASP A 3 11.49 11.08 7.43
C ASP A 3 10.55 10.53 6.37
N THR A 4 10.66 9.24 6.06
CA THR A 4 9.69 8.52 5.24
C THR A 4 8.41 8.39 6.08
N LYS A 5 7.60 9.44 6.11
CA LYS A 5 6.32 9.47 6.81
C LYS A 5 5.40 8.41 6.18
N VAL A 6 5.29 7.27 6.85
CA VAL A 6 4.22 6.31 6.58
C VAL A 6 2.88 7.06 6.69
N PRO A 7 2.00 7.00 5.68
CA PRO A 7 0.75 7.75 5.70
C PRO A 7 -0.10 7.31 6.89
N ARG A 8 -0.49 8.27 7.74
CA ARG A 8 -1.24 7.98 8.98
C ARG A 8 -2.66 7.47 8.71
N SER A 9 -3.27 7.89 7.59
CA SER A 9 -4.65 7.50 7.28
C SER A 9 -4.72 6.05 6.75
N PRO A 10 -5.64 5.22 7.29
CA PRO A 10 -5.82 3.83 6.83
C PRO A 10 -6.09 3.73 5.33
N ARG A 11 -6.89 4.65 4.79
CA ARG A 11 -7.22 4.69 3.35
C ARG A 11 -6.00 4.92 2.46
N LEU A 12 -5.05 5.77 2.87
CA LEU A 12 -3.82 5.99 2.09
C LEU A 12 -2.87 4.80 2.18
N ARG A 13 -2.80 4.13 3.33
CA ARG A 13 -2.03 2.88 3.47
C ARG A 13 -2.59 1.79 2.55
N GLN A 14 -3.91 1.63 2.51
CA GLN A 14 -4.56 0.67 1.62
C GLN A 14 -4.30 0.97 0.15
N ARG A 15 -4.46 2.22 -0.27
CA ARG A 15 -4.15 2.65 -1.65
C ARG A 15 -2.67 2.47 -2.01
N ALA A 16 -1.75 2.70 -1.07
CA ALA A 16 -0.34 2.48 -1.29
C ALA A 16 -0.01 1.00 -1.52
N VAL A 17 -0.59 0.11 -0.70
CA VAL A 17 -0.45 -1.34 -0.87
C VAL A 17 -1.07 -1.78 -2.20
N GLU A 18 -2.26 -1.31 -2.53
CA GLU A 18 -2.94 -1.63 -3.79
C GLU A 18 -2.14 -1.18 -5.02
N ALA A 19 -1.59 0.05 -4.99
CA ALA A 19 -0.71 0.55 -6.04
C ALA A 19 0.57 -0.30 -6.19
N TYR A 20 1.17 -0.72 -5.06
CA TYR A 20 2.32 -1.62 -5.08
C TYR A 20 1.98 -3.01 -5.63
N THR A 21 0.83 -3.58 -5.27
CA THR A 21 0.37 -4.88 -5.78
C THR A 21 0.23 -4.86 -7.30
N LEU A 22 -0.49 -3.87 -7.84
CA LEU A 22 -0.64 -3.69 -9.29
C LEU A 22 0.71 -3.53 -9.98
N TYR A 23 1.62 -2.75 -9.40
CA TYR A 23 2.97 -2.60 -9.95
C TYR A 23 3.76 -3.92 -9.95
N SER A 24 3.64 -4.71 -8.88
CA SER A 24 4.26 -6.03 -8.76
C SER A 24 3.68 -7.06 -9.75
N GLU A 25 2.45 -6.88 -10.19
CA GLU A 25 1.80 -7.67 -11.24
C GLU A 25 2.20 -7.23 -12.66
N GLY A 26 3.04 -6.20 -12.78
CA GLY A 26 3.54 -5.68 -14.05
C GLY A 26 2.70 -4.55 -14.65
N VAL A 27 1.72 -4.01 -13.91
CA VAL A 27 0.93 -2.86 -14.37
C VAL A 27 1.82 -1.62 -14.41
N HIS A 28 1.82 -0.91 -15.55
CA HIS A 28 2.64 0.29 -15.73
C HIS A 28 2.17 1.44 -14.83
N VAL A 29 3.11 2.24 -14.34
CA VAL A 29 2.82 3.36 -13.41
C VAL A 29 1.82 4.37 -13.99
N ASP A 30 1.83 4.58 -15.31
CA ASP A 30 0.85 5.43 -16.01
C ASP A 30 -0.59 4.96 -15.82
N VAL A 31 -0.80 3.65 -15.91
CA VAL A 31 -2.12 3.04 -15.74
C VAL A 31 -2.54 3.18 -14.29
N ILE A 32 -1.65 2.87 -13.35
CA ILE A 32 -1.88 3.04 -11.90
C ILE A 32 -2.25 4.49 -11.58
N ALA A 33 -1.49 5.46 -12.08
CA ALA A 33 -1.75 6.88 -11.86
C ALA A 33 -3.13 7.31 -12.39
N ARG A 34 -3.53 6.82 -13.57
CA ARG A 34 -4.87 7.06 -14.14
C ARG A 34 -5.97 6.40 -13.32
N THR A 35 -5.79 5.15 -12.90
CA THR A 35 -6.76 4.39 -12.08
C THR A 35 -7.06 5.11 -10.77
N PHE A 36 -6.04 5.68 -10.12
CA PHE A 36 -6.20 6.39 -8.86
C PHE A 36 -6.46 7.90 -9.01
N GLU A 37 -6.54 8.40 -10.24
CA GLU A 37 -6.72 9.83 -10.56
C GLU A 37 -5.67 10.73 -9.87
N VAL A 38 -4.40 10.28 -9.87
CA VAL A 38 -3.27 11.00 -9.28
C VAL A 38 -2.16 11.24 -10.29
N ALA A 39 -1.25 12.16 -9.98
CA ALA A 39 -0.03 12.33 -10.75
C ALA A 39 0.86 11.08 -10.69
N GLN A 40 1.62 10.80 -11.75
CA GLN A 40 2.56 9.67 -11.77
C GLN A 40 3.59 9.72 -10.62
N SER A 41 4.05 10.91 -10.25
CA SER A 41 4.95 11.09 -9.10
C SER A 41 4.32 10.64 -7.79
N THR A 42 3.02 10.88 -7.61
CA THR A 42 2.24 10.38 -6.47
C THR A 42 2.09 8.87 -6.53
N ALA A 43 1.81 8.30 -7.71
CA ALA A 43 1.73 6.85 -7.89
C ALA A 43 3.06 6.16 -7.54
N TYR A 44 4.20 6.70 -7.98
CA TYR A 44 5.52 6.21 -7.58
C TYR A 44 5.74 6.28 -6.06
N ALA A 45 5.36 7.38 -5.43
CA ALA A 45 5.46 7.51 -3.97
C ALA A 45 4.59 6.48 -3.24
N TRP A 46 3.38 6.20 -3.75
CA TRP A 46 2.49 5.19 -3.20
C TRP A 46 3.03 3.77 -3.40
N ILE A 47 3.62 3.46 -4.55
CA ILE A 47 4.26 2.17 -4.81
C ILE A 47 5.42 1.95 -3.82
N ASP A 48 6.27 2.96 -3.61
CA ASP A 48 7.38 2.87 -2.64
C ASP A 48 6.88 2.68 -1.20
N GLN A 49 5.86 3.45 -0.81
CA GLN A 49 5.21 3.32 0.49
C GLN A 49 4.55 1.95 0.67
N GLY A 50 3.87 1.43 -0.35
CA GLY A 50 3.24 0.11 -0.35
C GLY A 50 4.27 -1.01 -0.18
N ARG A 51 5.40 -0.91 -0.90
CA ARG A 51 6.53 -1.83 -0.74
C ARG A 51 7.04 -1.85 0.70
N ALA A 52 7.23 -0.67 1.29
CA ALA A 52 7.68 -0.55 2.68
C ALA A 52 6.65 -1.12 3.67
N LEU A 53 5.36 -0.87 3.46
CA LEU A 53 4.28 -1.42 4.29
C LEU A 53 4.22 -2.95 4.22
N VAL A 54 4.32 -3.54 3.02
CA VAL A 54 4.36 -5.00 2.83
C VAL A 54 5.61 -5.61 3.49
N ALA A 55 6.76 -4.94 3.39
CA ALA A 55 7.99 -5.39 4.05
C ALA A 55 7.86 -5.33 5.58
N LEU A 56 7.28 -4.25 6.12
CA LEU A 56 7.03 -4.09 7.54
C LEU A 56 6.06 -5.14 8.07
N GLU A 57 4.97 -5.42 7.36
CA GLU A 57 3.99 -6.44 7.75
C GLU A 57 4.60 -7.86 7.76
N LYS A 58 5.49 -8.17 6.80
CA LYS A 58 6.22 -9.44 6.77
C LYS A 58 7.16 -9.62 7.97
N GLN A 59 7.74 -8.54 8.47
CA GLN A 59 8.65 -8.57 9.62
C GLN A 59 7.89 -8.52 10.95
N HIS A 60 6.75 -7.82 10.96
CA HIS A 60 5.94 -7.58 12.15
C HIS A 60 4.44 -7.69 11.80
N PRO A 61 3.90 -8.92 11.79
CA PRO A 61 2.49 -9.13 11.47
C PRO A 61 1.60 -8.41 12.48
N GLY A 62 0.60 -7.68 11.98
CA GLY A 62 -0.36 -6.91 12.77
C GLY A 62 0.00 -5.44 13.00
N ILE A 63 1.19 -4.96 12.59
CA ILE A 63 1.59 -3.55 12.80
C ILE A 63 0.86 -2.61 11.85
N THR A 64 0.69 -3.00 10.59
CA THR A 64 0.16 -2.06 9.60
C THR A 64 -1.36 -2.01 9.58
N GLY A 65 -2.03 -3.00 10.20
CA GLY A 65 -3.47 -3.18 10.16
C GLY A 65 -3.99 -3.52 8.76
N LEU A 66 -3.09 -3.84 7.83
CA LEU A 66 -3.40 -4.27 6.47
C LEU A 66 -3.38 -5.79 6.48
N VAL A 67 -4.55 -6.40 6.60
CA VAL A 67 -4.69 -7.85 6.45
C VAL A 67 -4.41 -8.18 4.99
N PRO A 68 -3.33 -8.92 4.65
CA PRO A 68 -3.10 -9.35 3.28
C PRO A 68 -4.13 -10.43 2.94
N GLY A 69 -5.11 -10.06 2.12
CA GLY A 69 -6.22 -10.92 1.74
C GLY A 69 -7.49 -10.54 2.48
N GLY A 70 -8.48 -10.03 1.74
CA GLY A 70 -9.85 -9.96 2.23
C GLY A 70 -10.35 -11.37 2.51
N HIS A 71 -10.18 -11.81 3.74
CA HIS A 71 -11.10 -12.71 4.39
C HIS A 71 -11.40 -12.09 5.74
N GLU A 72 -12.68 -11.78 5.91
CA GLU A 72 -13.31 -11.44 7.17
C GLU A 72 -12.77 -12.38 8.26
N THR A 73 -11.86 -11.88 9.09
CA THR A 73 -11.65 -12.50 10.39
C THR A 73 -12.76 -11.94 11.26
N GLU A 74 -13.91 -12.60 11.15
CA GLU A 74 -14.89 -12.68 12.22
C GLU A 74 -14.11 -12.97 13.51
N VAL A 75 -13.94 -11.95 14.33
CA VAL A 75 -13.44 -12.07 15.69
C VAL A 75 -14.57 -12.76 16.46
N VAL A 76 -14.55 -14.08 16.49
CA VAL A 76 -15.38 -14.87 17.40
C VAL A 76 -14.85 -14.59 18.82
N SER A 77 -15.65 -13.89 19.62
CA SER A 77 -15.58 -13.92 21.10
C SER A 77 -16.50 -14.99 21.64
#